data_AF-A0AAN8MAH6-F1
#
_entry.id   AF-A0AAN8MAH6-F1
#
_cell.length_a   1.000
_cell.length_b   1.000
_cell.length_c   1.000
_cell.angle_alpha   90.00
_cell.angle_beta   90.00
_cell.angle_gamma   90.00
#
_symmetry.space_group_name_H-M   'P 1'
#
loop_
_entity.id
_entity.type
_entity.pdbx_description
1 polymer ?
#
loop_
_entity_poly.entity_id
_entity_poly.type
_entity_poly.pdbx_seq_one_letter_code
_entity_poly.pdbx_strand_id
1 'polypeptide(L)'
;MVLQLQGTTMKMENFQKLLELKKDLTGIQDLAIPGREFIRLGCLSKLSGKGLQQRMFFLFSDSLVYTSRGMTADNQFKVHGQLPLYGMTIRESEDDWGVPHSFTLFGQRQSVVLAASSCASEMVKWMEDIRMAVDLAEQSNRPTDLLSQSDSKSPEEGGGEADPEEELSASRSSLERQAAQRGNTTVHVCWHRNTSVSMVDFSVAVENQLSGNLLRKFKNSNGWQKLWVVLTNFSLFFYKSHQDDYPL
;
A
#
# COMPACT_ATOMS: atom_id res chain seq x y z
N MET A 1 -19.60 -13.65 18.67
CA MET A 1 -19.62 -13.75 17.20
C MET A 1 -18.92 -12.54 16.55
N VAL A 2 -19.27 -11.30 16.90
CA VAL A 2 -18.63 -10.07 16.35
C VAL A 2 -17.10 -10.03 16.53
N LEU A 3 -16.59 -10.29 17.74
CA LEU A 3 -15.13 -10.29 18.02
C LEU A 3 -14.36 -11.40 17.30
N GLN A 4 -15.02 -12.51 16.95
CA GLN A 4 -14.38 -13.65 16.29
C GLN A 4 -14.11 -13.38 14.81
N LEU A 5 -14.93 -12.53 14.17
CA LEU A 5 -14.76 -12.14 12.78
C LEU A 5 -13.75 -11.01 12.61
N GLN A 6 -13.59 -10.14 13.62
CA GLN A 6 -12.71 -8.97 13.54
C GLN A 6 -11.26 -9.31 13.16
N GLY A 7 -10.66 -10.32 13.79
CA GLY A 7 -9.29 -10.75 13.47
C GLY A 7 -9.17 -11.36 12.07
N THR A 8 -10.24 -11.96 11.54
CA THR A 8 -10.26 -12.52 10.17
C THR A 8 -10.41 -11.39 9.15
N THR A 9 -11.28 -10.42 9.42
CA THR A 9 -11.48 -9.23 8.57
C THR A 9 -10.17 -8.45 8.41
N MET A 10 -9.47 -8.14 9.50
CA MET A 10 -8.20 -7.40 9.44
C MET A 10 -7.15 -8.11 8.58
N LYS A 11 -7.01 -9.44 8.73
CA LYS A 11 -6.08 -10.23 7.91
C LYS A 11 -6.46 -10.21 6.44
N MET A 12 -7.75 -10.29 6.12
CA MET A 12 -8.24 -10.28 4.75
C MET A 12 -8.07 -8.90 4.10
N GLU A 13 -8.36 -7.82 4.82
CA GLU A 13 -8.16 -6.45 4.35
C GLU A 13 -6.68 -6.17 4.05
N ASN A 14 -5.78 -6.57 4.96
CA ASN A 14 -4.35 -6.47 4.73
C ASN A 14 -3.92 -7.28 3.49
N PHE A 15 -4.34 -8.54 3.39
CA PHE A 15 -3.96 -9.39 2.26
C PHE A 15 -4.46 -8.84 0.92
N GLN A 16 -5.72 -8.40 0.87
CA GLN A 16 -6.29 -7.71 -0.29
C GLN A 16 -5.45 -6.48 -0.65
N LYS A 17 -5.05 -5.69 0.35
CA LYS A 17 -4.25 -4.49 0.11
C LYS A 17 -2.88 -4.81 -0.49
N LEU A 18 -2.21 -5.86 0.00
CA LEU A 18 -0.93 -6.32 -0.56
C LEU A 18 -1.09 -6.79 -2.01
N LEU A 19 -2.18 -7.48 -2.34
CA LEU A 19 -2.46 -7.91 -3.72
C LEU A 19 -2.73 -6.75 -4.66
N GLU A 20 -3.43 -5.71 -4.20
CA GLU A 20 -3.64 -4.47 -4.98
C GLU A 20 -2.31 -3.76 -5.25
N LEU A 21 -1.48 -3.60 -4.22
CA LEU A 21 -0.17 -2.97 -4.36
C LEU A 21 0.75 -3.79 -5.28
N LYS A 22 0.64 -5.12 -5.28
CA LYS A 22 1.39 -5.99 -6.22
C LYS A 22 1.05 -5.68 -7.68
N LYS A 23 -0.17 -5.21 -7.98
CA LYS A 23 -0.54 -4.77 -9.33
C LYS A 23 0.07 -3.41 -9.65
N ASP A 24 0.12 -2.49 -8.69
CA ASP A 24 0.64 -1.11 -8.86
C ASP A 24 2.17 -1.02 -8.90
N LEU A 25 2.86 -2.04 -8.41
CA LEU A 25 4.32 -2.09 -8.32
C LEU A 25 4.93 -3.06 -9.34
N THR A 26 6.13 -2.72 -9.81
CA THR A 26 6.98 -3.61 -10.61
C THR A 26 8.42 -3.62 -10.09
N GLY A 27 9.18 -4.67 -10.37
CA GLY A 27 10.56 -4.83 -9.87
C GLY A 27 10.67 -5.32 -8.43
N ILE A 28 9.59 -5.86 -7.86
CA ILE A 28 9.57 -6.58 -6.59
C ILE A 28 8.85 -7.91 -6.78
N GLN A 29 9.50 -9.00 -6.35
CA GLN A 29 8.87 -10.32 -6.28
C GLN A 29 8.23 -10.46 -4.90
N ASP A 30 7.07 -11.13 -4.85
CA ASP A 30 6.39 -11.54 -3.61
C ASP A 30 6.17 -10.42 -2.58
N LEU A 31 5.32 -9.46 -2.96
CA LEU A 31 4.86 -8.44 -2.02
C LEU A 31 3.95 -9.03 -0.93
N ALA A 32 3.06 -9.97 -1.32
CA ALA A 32 2.08 -10.59 -0.44
C ALA A 32 2.64 -11.87 0.20
N ILE A 33 3.63 -11.72 1.08
CA ILE A 33 4.18 -12.82 1.89
C ILE A 33 3.43 -12.96 3.22
N PRO A 34 3.37 -14.17 3.81
CA PRO A 34 2.83 -14.36 5.15
C PRO A 34 3.53 -13.47 6.18
N GLY A 35 2.76 -12.82 7.05
CA GLY A 35 3.27 -11.98 8.13
C GLY A 35 3.63 -10.53 7.74
N ARG A 36 3.69 -10.20 6.44
CA ARG A 36 3.84 -8.81 6.03
C ARG A 36 2.51 -8.07 6.17
N GLU A 37 2.57 -6.88 6.75
CA GLU A 37 1.42 -5.99 6.89
C GLU A 37 1.69 -4.65 6.21
N PHE A 38 0.68 -4.12 5.52
CA PHE A 38 0.72 -2.78 4.97
C PHE A 38 0.43 -1.75 6.07
N ILE A 39 1.25 -0.70 6.16
CA ILE A 39 1.07 0.37 7.14
C ILE A 39 0.71 1.68 6.47
N ARG A 40 1.52 2.15 5.51
CA ARG A 40 1.33 3.45 4.84
C ARG A 40 1.86 3.45 3.43
N LEU A 41 1.17 4.12 2.52
CA LEU A 41 1.69 4.51 1.21
C LEU A 41 1.64 6.02 1.07
N GLY A 42 2.54 6.59 0.30
CA GLY A 42 2.45 8.00 -0.01
C GLY A 42 3.69 8.54 -0.70
N CYS A 43 3.61 9.84 -0.97
CA CYS A 43 4.64 10.56 -1.68
C CYS A 43 5.56 11.30 -0.69
N LEU A 44 6.87 11.11 -0.84
CA LEU A 44 7.91 11.89 -0.16
C LEU A 44 8.99 12.30 -1.16
N SER A 45 9.76 13.32 -0.79
CA SER A 45 10.93 13.75 -1.57
C SER A 45 12.21 13.16 -0.99
N LYS A 46 12.89 12.31 -1.75
CA LYS A 46 14.21 11.77 -1.38
C LYS A 46 15.30 12.78 -1.77
N LEU A 47 16.15 13.18 -0.82
CA LEU A 47 17.32 13.98 -1.13
C LEU A 47 18.36 13.13 -1.87
N SER A 48 18.94 13.72 -2.91
CA SER A 48 19.96 13.09 -3.74
C SER A 48 21.01 14.13 -4.13
N GLY A 49 22.12 13.71 -4.75
CA GLY A 49 23.10 14.65 -5.31
C GLY A 49 22.53 15.60 -6.39
N LYS A 50 21.34 15.30 -6.95
CA LYS A 50 20.63 16.18 -7.90
C LYS A 50 19.54 17.04 -7.23
N GLY A 51 19.52 17.11 -5.90
CA GLY A 51 18.48 17.75 -5.11
C GLY A 51 17.35 16.80 -4.73
N LEU A 52 16.21 17.38 -4.33
CA LEU A 52 15.02 16.66 -3.90
C LEU A 52 14.31 15.99 -5.08
N GLN A 53 14.01 14.70 -4.92
CA GLN A 53 13.31 13.94 -5.94
C GLN A 53 12.09 13.25 -5.36
N GLN A 54 10.92 13.60 -5.89
CA GLN A 54 9.66 12.96 -5.56
C GLN A 54 9.72 11.45 -5.85
N ARG A 55 9.28 10.64 -4.88
CA ARG A 55 9.19 9.17 -4.95
C ARG A 55 7.96 8.69 -4.20
N MET A 56 7.41 7.57 -4.66
CA MET A 56 6.45 6.82 -3.85
C MET A 56 7.21 5.98 -2.83
N PHE A 57 6.67 5.96 -1.62
CA PHE A 57 7.11 5.14 -0.49
C PHE A 57 5.95 4.26 -0.04
N PHE A 58 6.28 3.03 0.35
CA PHE A 58 5.37 2.02 0.85
C PHE A 58 6.00 1.41 2.10
N LEU A 59 5.43 1.72 3.25
CA LEU A 59 5.83 1.18 4.54
C LEU A 59 5.05 -0.11 4.81
N PHE A 60 5.80 -1.18 4.97
CA PHE A 60 5.32 -2.48 5.43
C PHE A 60 5.89 -2.79 6.81
N SER A 61 5.35 -3.79 7.50
CA SER A 61 5.79 -4.19 8.84
C SER A 61 7.26 -4.60 8.94
N ASP A 62 7.89 -5.00 7.83
CA ASP A 62 9.27 -5.48 7.79
C ASP A 62 10.22 -4.53 7.04
N SER A 63 9.69 -3.70 6.14
CA SER A 63 10.49 -2.95 5.18
C SER A 63 9.82 -1.67 4.71
N LEU A 64 10.63 -0.65 4.43
CA LEU A 64 10.22 0.55 3.70
C LEU A 64 10.70 0.44 2.25
N VAL A 65 9.75 0.32 1.32
CA VAL A 65 10.00 0.20 -0.12
C VAL A 65 9.81 1.55 -0.79
N TYR A 66 10.68 1.90 -1.74
CA TYR A 66 10.55 3.14 -2.49
C TYR A 66 10.87 2.97 -3.97
N THR A 67 10.31 3.85 -4.78
CA THR A 67 10.27 3.68 -6.24
C THR A 67 11.35 4.50 -6.96
N SER A 68 11.44 4.33 -8.27
CA SER A 68 12.19 5.22 -9.16
C SER A 68 11.36 6.45 -9.54
N ARG A 69 11.97 7.38 -10.29
CA ARG A 69 11.28 8.57 -10.79
C ARG A 69 10.25 8.17 -11.84
N GLY A 70 9.01 8.61 -11.67
CA GLY A 70 7.94 8.45 -12.65
C GLY A 70 7.36 7.04 -12.70
N MET A 71 6.49 6.84 -13.69
CA MET A 71 5.68 5.64 -13.87
C MET A 71 6.16 4.88 -15.12
N THR A 72 5.94 3.57 -15.15
CA THR A 72 6.21 2.74 -16.33
C THR A 72 5.17 2.97 -17.42
N ALA A 73 5.38 2.37 -18.60
CA ALA A 73 4.42 2.40 -19.70
C ALA A 73 3.02 1.89 -19.27
N ASP A 74 2.98 0.93 -18.34
CA ASP A 74 1.74 0.34 -17.81
C ASP A 74 1.17 1.09 -16.59
N ASN A 75 1.61 2.35 -16.39
CA ASN A 75 1.19 3.19 -15.29
C ASN A 75 1.54 2.58 -13.91
N GLN A 76 2.61 1.79 -13.82
CA GLN A 76 3.07 1.19 -12.55
C GLN A 76 4.25 1.96 -11.98
N PHE A 77 4.50 1.78 -10.67
CA PHE A 77 5.69 2.31 -10.03
C PHE A 77 6.77 1.24 -9.95
N LYS A 78 7.94 1.51 -10.56
CA LYS A 78 9.09 0.62 -10.49
C LYS A 78 9.81 0.79 -9.16
N VAL A 79 9.93 -0.30 -8.40
CA VAL A 79 10.70 -0.34 -7.15
C VAL A 79 12.18 -0.08 -7.45
N HIS A 80 12.77 0.84 -6.69
CA HIS A 80 14.19 1.19 -6.79
C HIS A 80 15.00 0.62 -5.64
N GLY A 81 14.44 0.60 -4.44
CA GLY A 81 15.13 0.08 -3.27
C GLY A 81 14.18 -0.26 -2.14
N GLN A 82 14.71 -1.05 -1.21
CA GLN A 82 14.03 -1.47 0.01
C GLN A 82 14.97 -1.22 1.19
N LEU A 83 14.42 -0.73 2.29
CA LEU A 83 15.12 -0.47 3.53
C LEU A 83 14.52 -1.38 4.61
N PRO A 84 15.24 -2.40 5.08
CA PRO A 84 14.79 -3.20 6.22
C PRO A 84 14.57 -2.33 7.45
N LEU A 85 13.47 -2.54 8.16
CA LEU A 85 13.15 -1.75 9.36
C LEU A 85 13.95 -2.19 10.59
N TYR A 86 14.30 -3.47 10.67
CA TYR A 86 15.02 -4.00 11.82
C TYR A 86 16.38 -3.28 12.03
N GLY A 87 16.55 -2.66 13.20
CA GLY A 87 17.72 -1.86 13.54
C GLY A 87 17.83 -0.54 12.78
N MET A 88 16.75 -0.06 12.15
CA MET A 88 16.69 1.29 11.58
C MET A 88 16.51 2.31 12.70
N THR A 89 17.16 3.47 12.58
CA THR A 89 16.89 4.62 13.45
C THR A 89 16.46 5.82 12.64
N ILE A 90 15.69 6.73 13.25
CA ILE A 90 15.07 7.87 12.58
C ILE A 90 15.24 9.14 13.40
N ARG A 91 15.64 10.22 12.74
CA ARG A 91 15.84 11.54 13.36
C ARG A 91 15.32 12.65 12.46
N GLU A 92 14.82 13.72 13.08
CA GLU A 92 14.59 14.98 12.37
C GLU A 92 15.94 15.53 11.91
N SER A 93 15.96 16.15 10.73
CA SER A 93 17.20 16.60 10.11
C SER A 93 17.00 17.86 9.27
N GLU A 94 16.00 18.68 9.62
CA GLU A 94 15.72 19.94 8.95
C GLU A 94 16.92 20.88 9.01
N ASP A 95 17.50 21.05 10.20
CA ASP A 95 18.68 21.90 10.43
C ASP A 95 19.95 21.33 9.77
N ASP A 96 20.11 20.01 9.77
CA ASP A 96 21.29 19.33 9.23
C ASP A 96 21.44 19.51 7.72
N TRP A 97 20.30 19.52 7.01
CA TRP A 97 20.28 19.56 5.53
C TRP A 97 19.74 20.88 4.98
N GLY A 98 19.22 21.78 5.82
CA GLY A 98 18.52 22.99 5.39
C GLY A 98 17.28 22.68 4.54
N VAL A 99 16.67 21.50 4.73
CA VAL A 99 15.51 21.05 3.98
C VAL A 99 14.29 21.04 4.91
N PRO A 100 13.26 21.85 4.64
CA PRO A 100 12.06 21.90 5.45
C PRO A 100 11.38 20.52 5.56
N HIS A 101 10.92 20.21 6.77
CA HIS A 101 10.15 19.00 7.08
C HIS A 101 10.89 17.73 6.67
N SER A 102 12.22 17.74 6.89
CA SER A 102 13.08 16.61 6.57
C SER A 102 13.51 15.81 7.77
N PHE A 103 13.67 14.52 7.52
CA PHE A 103 14.12 13.53 8.47
C PHE A 103 15.06 12.54 7.79
N THR A 104 15.96 11.97 8.56
CA THR A 104 16.94 11.01 8.10
C THR A 104 16.64 9.64 8.67
N LEU A 105 16.56 8.65 7.78
CA LEU A 105 16.50 7.23 8.09
C LEU A 105 17.92 6.67 8.05
N PHE A 106 18.38 6.11 9.15
CA PHE A 106 19.67 5.42 9.26
C PHE A 106 19.40 3.92 9.28
N GLY A 107 19.57 3.26 8.13
CA GLY A 107 19.57 1.80 8.05
C GLY A 107 20.97 1.23 8.28
N GLN A 108 21.07 -0.09 8.35
CA GLN A 108 22.35 -0.78 8.61
C GLN A 108 23.41 -0.58 7.51
N ARG A 109 22.96 -0.37 6.26
CA ARG A 109 23.85 -0.27 5.08
C ARG A 109 23.85 1.10 4.41
N GLN A 110 22.82 1.90 4.65
CA GLN A 110 22.64 3.20 4.00
C GLN A 110 21.79 4.12 4.86
N SER A 111 22.07 5.43 4.77
CA SER A 111 21.20 6.47 5.26
C SER A 111 20.44 7.14 4.10
N VAL A 112 19.20 7.53 4.36
CA VAL A 112 18.34 8.19 3.39
C VAL A 112 17.68 9.40 4.04
N VAL A 113 17.86 10.57 3.43
CA VAL A 113 17.20 11.81 3.85
C VAL A 113 15.92 11.98 3.05
N LEU A 114 14.81 12.15 3.74
CA LEU A 114 13.47 12.29 3.19
C LEU A 114 12.87 13.62 3.64
N ALA A 115 12.05 14.22 2.80
CA ALA A 115 11.32 15.44 3.09
C ALA A 115 9.84 15.29 2.73
N ALA A 116 8.96 15.69 3.65
CA ALA A 116 7.52 15.77 3.43
C ALA A 116 7.17 17.13 2.81
N SER A 117 7.16 17.19 1.47
CA SER A 117 7.04 18.45 0.73
C SER A 117 5.70 19.17 0.83
N SER A 118 4.67 18.52 1.39
CA SER A 118 3.32 19.09 1.51
C SER A 118 3.13 19.89 2.81
N CYS A 119 3.48 19.30 3.96
CA CYS A 119 3.37 19.97 5.26
C CYS A 119 4.11 19.19 6.37
N ALA A 120 4.40 19.89 7.48
CA ALA A 120 4.99 19.29 8.68
C ALA A 120 4.16 18.13 9.26
N SER A 121 2.82 18.17 9.15
CA SER A 121 1.99 17.07 9.66
C SER A 121 2.19 15.77 8.88
N GLU A 122 2.49 15.82 7.58
CA GLU A 122 2.86 14.62 6.82
C GLU A 122 4.21 14.05 7.29
N MET A 123 5.18 14.89 7.63
CA MET A 123 6.44 14.43 8.24
C MET A 123 6.17 13.67 9.54
N VAL A 124 5.40 14.26 10.45
CA VAL A 124 5.09 13.66 11.75
C VAL A 124 4.44 12.29 11.58
N LYS A 125 3.40 12.18 10.74
CA LYS A 125 2.73 10.90 10.45
C LYS A 125 3.67 9.82 9.93
N TRP A 126 4.55 10.17 8.99
CA TRP A 126 5.53 9.23 8.46
C TRP A 126 6.54 8.79 9.53
N MET A 127 7.04 9.73 10.33
CA MET A 127 8.00 9.42 11.38
C MET A 127 7.40 8.54 12.47
N GLU A 128 6.17 8.82 12.90
CA GLU A 128 5.44 8.03 13.91
C GLU A 128 5.20 6.59 13.44
N ASP A 129 4.67 6.41 12.23
CA ASP A 129 4.42 5.08 11.68
C ASP A 129 5.71 4.28 11.47
N ILE A 130 6.78 4.93 10.98
CA ILE A 130 8.07 4.25 10.80
C ILE A 130 8.65 3.85 12.17
N ARG A 131 8.62 4.71 13.18
CA ARG A 131 9.10 4.38 14.54
C ARG A 131 8.35 3.19 15.11
N MET A 132 7.01 3.23 15.05
CA MET A 132 6.17 2.14 15.52
C MET A 132 6.47 0.83 14.80
N ALA A 133 6.65 0.88 13.48
CA ALA A 133 6.96 -0.29 12.67
C ALA A 133 8.34 -0.89 13.01
N VAL A 134 9.34 -0.04 13.24
CA VAL A 134 10.68 -0.45 13.70
C VAL A 134 10.59 -1.14 15.05
N ASP A 135 9.92 -0.54 16.03
CA ASP A 135 9.78 -1.09 17.38
C ASP A 135 9.09 -2.47 17.36
N LEU A 136 8.08 -2.65 16.51
CA LEU A 136 7.37 -3.92 16.33
C LEU A 136 8.25 -4.96 15.61
N ALA A 137 9.02 -4.55 14.60
CA ALA A 137 9.95 -5.43 13.89
C ALA A 137 11.10 -5.92 14.78
N GLU A 138 11.52 -5.13 15.77
CA GLU A 138 12.52 -5.56 16.76
C GLU A 138 11.94 -6.56 17.77
N GLN A 139 10.70 -6.38 18.19
CA GLN A 139 10.03 -7.28 19.12
C GLN A 139 9.76 -8.66 18.52
N SER A 140 9.37 -8.72 17.25
CA SER A 140 9.10 -10.00 16.56
C SER A 140 10.36 -10.83 16.30
N ASN A 141 11.53 -10.18 16.21
CA ASN A 141 12.82 -10.84 15.97
C ASN A 141 13.61 -11.16 17.26
N ARG A 142 13.11 -10.79 18.45
CA ARG A 142 13.73 -11.24 19.70
C ARG A 142 13.44 -12.74 19.87
N PRO A 143 14.46 -13.58 20.09
CA PRO A 143 14.23 -14.97 20.51
C PRO A 143 13.37 -14.92 21.77
N THR A 144 12.20 -15.54 21.70
CA THR A 144 11.41 -15.81 22.91
C THR A 144 12.18 -16.89 23.68
N ASP A 145 13.15 -16.47 24.50
CA ASP A 145 13.67 -17.34 25.54
C ASP A 145 12.49 -17.70 26.45
N LEU A 146 12.33 -19.00 26.71
CA LEU A 146 11.31 -19.69 27.52
C LEU A 146 10.05 -20.13 26.73
N LEU A 147 10.03 -21.36 26.21
CA LEU A 147 9.77 -22.57 26.99
C LEU A 147 9.95 -23.84 26.17
N SER A 148 10.67 -24.77 26.79
CA SER A 148 10.96 -26.14 26.41
C SER A 148 9.76 -27.09 26.55
N GLN A 149 9.80 -28.15 25.74
CA GLN A 149 9.11 -29.45 25.86
C GLN A 149 7.64 -29.53 25.43
N SER A 150 7.41 -30.20 24.30
CA SER A 150 6.91 -31.58 24.35
C SER A 150 7.15 -32.30 23.03
N ASP A 151 7.87 -33.41 23.14
CA ASP A 151 7.96 -34.48 22.15
C ASP A 151 6.57 -34.96 21.71
N SER A 152 6.38 -35.16 20.41
CA SER A 152 5.48 -36.21 19.91
C SER A 152 5.77 -36.57 18.45
N LYS A 153 6.58 -37.62 18.31
CA LYS A 153 6.49 -38.73 17.34
C LYS A 153 5.76 -38.49 16.01
N SER A 154 6.54 -38.59 14.94
CA SER A 154 6.15 -39.04 13.60
C SER A 154 5.58 -40.47 13.61
N PRO A 155 4.86 -40.83 12.53
CA PRO A 155 5.29 -41.99 11.76
C PRO A 155 5.36 -41.71 10.25
N GLU A 156 6.34 -42.38 9.64
CA GLU A 156 6.55 -42.52 8.20
C GLU A 156 5.53 -43.48 7.56
N GLU A 157 5.05 -43.16 6.36
CA GLU A 157 4.86 -44.02 5.18
C GLU A 157 4.82 -43.04 3.98
N GLY A 158 5.38 -43.24 2.79
CA GLY A 158 5.91 -44.42 2.12
C GLY A 158 5.47 -44.36 0.64
N GLY A 159 6.36 -43.86 -0.23
CA GLY A 159 6.48 -44.23 -1.66
C GLY A 159 5.44 -43.76 -2.68
N GLY A 160 5.91 -43.11 -3.76
CA GLY A 160 5.16 -42.98 -5.01
C GLY A 160 5.69 -41.87 -5.94
N GLU A 161 6.67 -42.19 -6.76
CA GLU A 161 7.11 -41.39 -7.92
C GLU A 161 6.01 -41.33 -9.00
N ALA A 162 5.80 -40.17 -9.62
CA ALA A 162 5.52 -40.02 -11.07
C ALA A 162 5.27 -38.53 -11.44
N ASP A 163 6.16 -38.00 -12.26
CA ASP A 163 5.89 -37.05 -13.36
C ASP A 163 6.41 -37.76 -14.64
N PRO A 164 5.94 -37.49 -15.89
CA PRO A 164 5.79 -36.14 -16.43
C PRO A 164 4.64 -35.93 -17.48
N GLU A 165 4.46 -34.65 -17.89
CA GLU A 165 4.05 -34.14 -19.23
C GLU A 165 2.65 -34.58 -19.79
N GLU A 166 1.87 -33.87 -20.59
CA GLU A 166 2.05 -32.75 -21.51
C GLU A 166 0.66 -32.17 -21.90
N GLU A 167 0.66 -30.92 -22.34
CA GLU A 167 -0.27 -30.22 -23.26
C GLU A 167 -1.69 -30.75 -23.54
N LEU A 168 -2.70 -29.90 -23.26
CA LEU A 168 -3.75 -29.61 -24.26
C LEU A 168 -4.10 -28.12 -24.29
N SER A 169 -3.68 -27.51 -25.38
CA SER A 169 -4.12 -26.22 -25.90
C SER A 169 -5.63 -26.19 -26.22
N ALA A 170 -6.13 -24.95 -26.37
CA ALA A 170 -7.38 -24.56 -27.02
C ALA A 170 -8.63 -24.43 -26.14
N SER A 171 -8.75 -23.25 -25.53
CA SER A 171 -9.97 -22.43 -25.63
C SER A 171 -9.59 -20.95 -25.57
N ARG A 172 -8.83 -20.51 -26.58
CA ARG A 172 -8.63 -19.10 -26.89
C ARG A 172 -9.76 -18.63 -27.80
N SER A 173 -10.80 -18.06 -27.21
CA SER A 173 -11.55 -16.98 -27.84
C SER A 173 -12.45 -16.28 -26.83
N SER A 174 -12.40 -14.95 -26.88
CA SER A 174 -13.48 -14.02 -26.48
C SER A 174 -13.53 -13.44 -25.06
N LEU A 175 -12.40 -13.11 -24.42
CA LEU A 175 -12.36 -12.09 -23.35
C LEU A 175 -11.17 -11.10 -23.47
N GLU A 176 -10.68 -10.86 -24.69
CA GLU A 176 -9.58 -9.92 -24.98
C GLU A 176 -10.08 -8.62 -25.64
N ARG A 177 -11.27 -8.15 -25.26
CA ARG A 177 -11.81 -6.85 -25.70
C ARG A 177 -12.52 -6.13 -24.57
N GLN A 178 -11.75 -5.81 -23.54
CA GLN A 178 -11.84 -4.57 -22.75
C GLN A 178 -10.75 -4.70 -21.70
N ALA A 179 -9.51 -4.33 -22.06
CA ALA A 179 -8.60 -3.80 -21.05
C ALA A 179 -9.35 -2.62 -20.43
N ALA A 180 -10.04 -2.86 -19.32
CA ALA A 180 -10.61 -1.81 -18.50
C ALA A 180 -9.48 -0.81 -18.33
N GLN A 181 -9.67 0.41 -18.86
CA GLN A 181 -8.76 1.52 -18.63
C GLN A 181 -8.45 1.51 -17.14
N ARG A 182 -7.22 1.12 -16.79
CA ARG A 182 -6.86 0.87 -15.40
C ARG A 182 -7.14 2.14 -14.63
N GLY A 183 -8.15 2.10 -13.77
CA GLY A 183 -8.53 3.26 -12.98
C GLY A 183 -7.35 3.73 -12.13
N ASN A 184 -7.24 5.05 -11.94
CA ASN A 184 -6.24 5.61 -11.04
C ASN A 184 -6.52 5.12 -9.62
N THR A 185 -5.61 4.30 -9.08
CA THR A 185 -5.71 3.81 -7.70
C THR A 185 -5.34 4.93 -6.71
N THR A 186 -5.58 4.71 -5.41
CA THR A 186 -5.15 5.65 -4.36
C THR A 186 -3.65 5.97 -4.43
N VAL A 187 -2.81 5.02 -4.89
CA VAL A 187 -1.37 5.24 -5.10
C VAL A 187 -1.12 6.40 -6.08
N HIS A 188 -1.88 6.44 -7.16
CA HIS A 188 -1.81 7.48 -8.19
C HIS A 188 -2.27 8.83 -7.66
N VAL A 189 -3.35 8.84 -6.88
CA VAL A 189 -3.85 10.06 -6.23
C VAL A 189 -2.80 10.62 -5.26
N CYS A 190 -2.21 9.76 -4.42
CA CYS A 190 -1.14 10.15 -3.49
C CYS A 190 0.07 10.73 -4.20
N TRP A 191 0.49 10.12 -5.31
CA TRP A 191 1.57 10.63 -6.17
C TRP A 191 1.27 12.04 -6.68
N HIS A 192 0.09 12.27 -7.26
CA HIS A 192 -0.24 13.57 -7.85
C HIS A 192 -0.60 14.65 -6.82
N ARG A 193 -0.92 14.28 -5.58
CA ARG A 193 -1.33 15.21 -4.51
C ARG A 193 -0.29 15.39 -3.42
N ASN A 194 0.86 14.74 -3.52
CA ASN A 194 1.92 14.80 -2.50
C ASN A 194 1.40 14.51 -1.09
N THR A 195 0.64 13.42 -0.96
CA THR A 195 0.00 13.00 0.30
C THR A 195 0.24 11.51 0.56
N SER A 196 -0.15 11.05 1.74
CA SER A 196 -0.07 9.67 2.18
C SER A 196 -1.40 9.16 2.73
N VAL A 197 -1.58 7.85 2.69
CA VAL A 197 -2.74 7.14 3.21
C VAL A 197 -2.24 5.88 3.93
N SER A 198 -2.65 5.74 5.18
CA SER A 198 -2.33 4.59 6.04
C SER A 198 -3.41 3.51 5.99
N MET A 199 -3.10 2.32 6.50
CA MET A 199 -4.09 1.25 6.70
C MET A 199 -5.20 1.69 7.66
N VAL A 200 -4.88 2.56 8.64
CA VAL A 200 -5.87 3.19 9.52
C VAL A 200 -6.81 4.08 8.71
N ASP A 201 -6.29 4.90 7.81
CA ASP A 201 -7.12 5.74 6.93
C ASP A 201 -8.04 4.89 6.04
N PHE A 202 -7.56 3.75 5.50
CA PHE A 202 -8.40 2.82 4.74
C PHE A 202 -9.53 2.26 5.60
N SER A 203 -9.24 1.86 6.85
CA SER A 203 -10.24 1.33 7.78
C SER A 203 -11.32 2.37 8.07
N VAL A 204 -10.92 3.61 8.37
CA VAL A 204 -11.85 4.73 8.57
C VAL A 204 -12.68 5.00 7.32
N ALA A 205 -12.10 4.94 6.12
CA ALA A 205 -12.84 5.14 4.88
C ALA A 205 -13.89 4.05 4.62
N VAL A 206 -13.64 2.80 5.05
CA VAL A 206 -14.60 1.69 4.98
C VAL A 206 -15.77 1.92 5.92
N GLU A 207 -15.51 2.37 7.15
CA GLU A 207 -16.56 2.70 8.13
C GLU A 207 -17.43 3.88 7.71
N ASN A 208 -16.89 4.78 6.87
CA ASN A 208 -17.57 5.98 6.39
C ASN A 208 -18.10 5.86 4.96
N GLN A 209 -18.35 4.64 4.47
CA GLN A 209 -18.99 4.44 3.17
C GLN A 209 -20.44 4.94 3.21
N LEU A 210 -20.81 5.70 2.18
CA LEU A 210 -22.14 6.31 2.11
C LEU A 210 -22.65 6.28 0.67
N SER A 211 -23.94 6.01 0.49
CA SER A 211 -24.61 6.13 -0.80
C SER A 211 -25.92 6.91 -0.65
N GLY A 212 -26.23 7.78 -1.60
CA GLY A 212 -27.44 8.59 -1.52
C GLY A 212 -27.66 9.52 -2.71
N ASN A 213 -28.85 10.12 -2.76
CA ASN A 213 -29.19 11.12 -3.78
C ASN A 213 -28.62 12.48 -3.39
N LEU A 214 -27.91 13.12 -4.32
CA LEU A 214 -27.41 14.49 -4.18
C LEU A 214 -27.68 15.30 -5.45
N LEU A 215 -27.76 16.62 -5.29
CA LEU A 215 -27.79 17.55 -6.41
C LEU A 215 -26.37 18.06 -6.67
N ARG A 216 -25.89 17.94 -7.91
CA ARG A 216 -24.60 18.47 -8.37
C ARG A 216 -24.82 19.55 -9.42
N LYS A 217 -24.08 20.66 -9.33
CA LYS A 217 -24.02 21.70 -10.36
C LYS A 217 -22.57 21.99 -10.70
N PHE A 218 -22.22 21.91 -11.98
CA PHE A 218 -20.90 22.36 -12.44
C PHE A 218 -20.87 23.88 -12.54
N LYS A 219 -19.67 24.46 -12.35
CA LYS A 219 -19.43 25.92 -12.38
C LYS A 219 -20.02 26.60 -13.62
N ASN A 220 -19.97 25.93 -14.77
CA ASN A 220 -20.39 26.47 -16.06
C ASN A 220 -21.72 25.86 -16.56
N SER A 221 -22.48 25.17 -15.70
CA SER A 221 -23.76 24.54 -16.09
C SER A 221 -24.96 25.37 -15.64
N ASN A 222 -26.00 25.42 -16.48
CA ASN A 222 -27.20 26.23 -16.25
C ASN A 222 -28.21 25.59 -15.29
N GLY A 223 -27.96 24.38 -14.74
CA GLY A 223 -28.93 23.66 -13.91
C GLY A 223 -28.32 22.66 -12.93
N TRP A 224 -29.15 22.23 -11.97
CA TRP A 224 -28.80 21.17 -11.03
C TRP A 224 -29.10 19.80 -11.63
N GLN A 225 -28.15 18.87 -11.47
CA GLN A 225 -28.31 17.47 -11.83
C GLN A 225 -28.57 16.65 -10.57
N LYS A 226 -29.71 15.95 -10.49
CA LYS A 226 -29.93 14.94 -9.46
C LYS A 226 -29.21 13.67 -9.86
N LEU A 227 -28.35 13.17 -8.97
CA LEU A 227 -27.52 11.99 -9.19
C LEU A 227 -27.60 11.08 -7.97
N TRP A 228 -27.46 9.78 -8.20
CA TRP A 228 -27.13 8.84 -7.15
C TRP A 228 -25.61 8.85 -6.96
N VAL A 229 -25.15 9.04 -5.74
CA VAL A 229 -23.73 9.22 -5.41
C VAL A 229 -23.31 8.15 -4.43
N VAL A 230 -22.18 7.52 -4.69
CA VAL A 230 -21.53 6.53 -3.81
C VAL A 230 -20.18 7.08 -3.39
N LEU A 231 -19.96 7.20 -2.08
CA LEU A 231 -18.68 7.53 -1.46
C LEU A 231 -18.06 6.23 -0.94
N THR A 232 -16.94 5.81 -1.54
CA THR A 232 -16.14 4.67 -1.09
C THR A 232 -14.70 4.82 -1.57
N ASN A 233 -13.73 4.24 -0.85
CA ASN A 233 -12.30 4.25 -1.22
C ASN A 233 -11.78 5.67 -1.56
N PHE A 234 -12.11 6.65 -0.70
CA PHE A 234 -11.76 8.06 -0.85
C PHE A 234 -12.27 8.73 -2.15
N SER A 235 -13.22 8.11 -2.84
CA SER A 235 -13.69 8.52 -4.16
C SER A 235 -15.22 8.66 -4.20
N LEU A 236 -15.69 9.66 -4.94
CA LEU A 236 -17.11 9.84 -5.26
C LEU A 236 -17.39 9.26 -6.64
N PHE A 237 -18.29 8.30 -6.69
CA PHE A 237 -18.83 7.72 -7.92
C PHE A 237 -20.22 8.29 -8.16
N PHE A 238 -20.46 8.78 -9.38
CA PHE A 238 -21.72 9.42 -9.75
C PHE A 238 -22.48 8.53 -10.73
N TYR A 239 -23.77 8.30 -10.48
CA TYR A 239 -24.66 7.50 -11.31
C TYR A 239 -25.89 8.33 -11.69
N LYS A 240 -26.51 8.05 -12.85
CA LYS A 240 -27.77 8.71 -13.22
C LYS A 240 -28.92 8.20 -12.34
N SER A 241 -28.90 6.92 -12.02
CA SER A 241 -29.86 6.23 -11.16
C SER A 241 -29.17 5.26 -10.20
N HIS A 242 -29.85 4.88 -9.12
CA HIS A 242 -29.39 3.85 -8.18
C HIS A 242 -29.42 2.43 -8.76
N GLN A 243 -30.01 2.25 -9.94
CA GLN A 243 -30.11 0.98 -10.67
C GLN A 243 -29.04 0.83 -11.75
N ASP A 244 -28.22 1.87 -11.97
CA ASP A 244 -27.18 1.83 -12.99
C ASP A 244 -26.00 0.95 -12.53
N ASP A 245 -25.53 0.07 -13.41
CA ASP A 245 -24.41 -0.85 -13.11
C ASP A 245 -23.02 -0.17 -13.17
N TYR A 246 -22.92 0.98 -13.84
CA TYR A 246 -21.64 1.67 -14.07
C TYR A 246 -21.76 3.18 -13.78
N PRO A 247 -20.72 3.79 -13.18
CA PRO A 247 -20.68 5.23 -12.94
C PRO A 247 -20.52 6.03 -14.25
N LEU A 248 -20.90 7.32 -14.18
CA LEU A 248 -20.78 8.35 -15.22
C LEU A 248 -19.34 8.71 -15.56
#